data_AF-A0AAU2Q0C6-F1
#
_entry.id   AF-A0AAU2Q0C6-F1
#
_cell.length_a   1.000
_cell.length_b   1.000
_cell.length_c   1.000
_cell.angle_alpha   90.00
_cell.angle_beta   90.00
_cell.angle_gamma   90.00
#
_symmetry.space_group_name_H-M   'P 1'
#
loop_
_entity.id
_entity.type
_entity.pdbx_description
1 polymer ?
#
loop_
_entity_poly.entity_id
_entity_poly.type
_entity_poly.pdbx_seq_one_letter_code
_entity_poly.pdbx_strand_id
1 'polypeptide(L)'
;MTPPEKAVAVTWTPGDTTVRWSGPAGDVEKAYELPPQDVLAWRERGETLVLVVEALDPTPFTRSDNAVVHRADGSELYRLRPPGDLLRDPNDVHGFHLALLQDERPLLIVVTRNAGDFQGRIDLDTGEIVEINTWR
;
A
#
# COMPACT_ATOMS: atom_id res chain seq x y z
N MET A 1 -35.54 -3.48 -1.01
CA MET A 1 -34.33 -2.81 -1.54
C MET A 1 -33.47 -2.47 -0.34
N THR A 2 -32.35 -3.18 -0.17
CA THR A 2 -31.35 -2.84 0.83
C THR A 2 -30.65 -1.56 0.36
N PRO A 3 -30.43 -0.54 1.21
CA PRO A 3 -29.64 0.61 0.82
C PRO A 3 -28.27 0.15 0.33
N PRO A 4 -27.65 0.83 -0.65
CA PRO A 4 -26.29 0.52 -1.05
C PRO A 4 -25.41 0.56 0.20
N GLU A 5 -24.69 -0.52 0.45
CA GLU A 5 -23.69 -0.60 1.51
C GLU A 5 -22.78 0.62 1.37
N LYS A 6 -22.59 1.40 2.44
CA LYS A 6 -21.70 2.57 2.39
C LYS A 6 -20.32 2.07 1.97
N ALA A 7 -19.88 2.40 0.75
CA ALA A 7 -18.53 2.12 0.31
C ALA A 7 -17.54 2.88 1.22
N VAL A 8 -16.35 2.31 1.44
CA VAL A 8 -15.32 3.04 2.18
C VAL A 8 -14.88 4.24 1.34
N ALA A 9 -14.94 5.43 1.92
CA ALA A 9 -14.46 6.66 1.31
C ALA A 9 -13.17 7.09 2.02
N VAL A 10 -12.03 6.97 1.33
CA VAL A 10 -10.76 7.48 1.82
C VAL A 10 -10.69 8.98 1.57
N THR A 11 -10.27 9.72 2.58
CA THR A 11 -9.95 11.14 2.52
C THR A 11 -8.50 11.33 2.93
N TRP A 12 -7.66 11.69 1.96
CA TRP A 12 -6.26 12.05 2.16
C TRP A 12 -5.80 12.94 1.01
N THR A 13 -4.95 13.92 1.33
CA THR A 13 -4.29 14.77 0.35
C THR A 13 -2.80 14.48 0.35
N PRO A 14 -2.12 14.38 -0.80
CA PRO A 14 -0.67 14.28 -0.85
C PRO A 14 0.01 15.38 -0.03
N GLY A 15 0.89 14.98 0.90
CA GLY A 15 1.55 15.88 1.85
C GLY A 15 0.89 15.94 3.24
N ASP A 16 -0.34 15.46 3.40
CA ASP A 16 -0.97 15.32 4.71
C ASP A 16 -0.39 14.09 5.44
N THR A 17 -0.16 14.24 6.75
CA THR A 17 0.28 13.14 7.62
C THR A 17 -0.89 12.31 8.18
N THR A 18 -2.13 12.71 7.91
CA THR A 18 -3.32 12.06 8.46
C THR A 18 -4.15 11.45 7.33
N VAL A 19 -4.40 10.14 7.42
CA VAL A 19 -5.27 9.41 6.51
C VAL A 19 -6.57 9.11 7.24
N ARG A 20 -7.70 9.48 6.62
CA ARG A 20 -9.04 9.21 7.16
C ARG A 20 -9.83 8.33 6.22
N TRP A 21 -10.66 7.47 6.76
CA TRP A 21 -11.68 6.81 5.96
C TRP A 21 -12.93 6.51 6.75
N SER A 22 -14.06 6.58 6.05
CA SER A 22 -15.38 6.31 6.60
C SER A 22 -15.97 5.09 5.92
N GLY A 23 -16.53 4.16 6.69
CA GLY A 23 -17.15 2.95 6.17
C GLY A 23 -18.27 2.40 7.06
N PRO A 24 -18.79 1.21 6.75
CA PRO A 24 -19.83 0.55 7.56
C PRO A 24 -19.36 0.25 8.99
N ALA A 25 -18.05 0.08 9.19
CA ALA A 25 -17.43 -0.15 10.48
C ALA A 25 -17.22 1.13 11.32
N GLY A 26 -17.50 2.31 10.74
CA GLY A 26 -17.28 3.61 11.38
C GLY A 26 -16.24 4.46 10.67
N ASP A 27 -15.83 5.54 11.35
CA ASP A 27 -14.81 6.47 10.89
C ASP A 27 -13.47 6.11 11.52
N VAL A 28 -12.42 6.06 10.70
CA VAL A 28 -11.04 5.75 11.09
C VAL A 28 -10.17 6.95 10.76
N GLU A 29 -9.26 7.28 11.68
CA GLU A 29 -8.21 8.26 11.49
C GLU A 29 -6.87 7.63 11.89
N LYS A 30 -5.86 7.75 11.03
CA LYS A 30 -4.48 7.34 11.31
C LYS A 30 -3.52 8.48 11.03
N ALA A 31 -2.67 8.77 12.00
CA ALA A 31 -1.58 9.73 11.88
C ALA A 31 -0.26 8.99 11.61
N TYR A 32 0.53 9.55 10.70
CA TYR A 32 1.86 9.06 10.31
C TYR A 32 2.90 10.11 10.66
N GLU A 33 4.12 9.67 10.97
CA GLU A 33 5.23 10.57 11.32
C GLU A 33 5.60 11.50 10.16
N LEU A 34 5.64 10.93 8.96
CA LEU A 34 5.86 11.62 7.70
C LEU A 34 4.65 11.41 6.78
N PRO A 35 4.39 12.33 5.84
CA PRO A 35 3.32 12.15 4.87
C PRO A 35 3.49 10.82 4.13
N PRO A 36 2.45 9.96 4.08
CA PRO A 36 2.47 8.79 3.22
C PRO A 36 2.84 9.16 1.78
N GLN A 37 3.51 8.25 1.08
CA GLN A 37 3.75 8.39 -0.35
C GLN A 37 2.45 8.27 -1.14
N ASP A 38 1.59 7.34 -0.73
CA ASP A 38 0.34 7.06 -1.44
C ASP A 38 -0.71 6.39 -0.54
N VAL A 39 -1.98 6.53 -0.90
CA VAL A 39 -3.11 5.90 -0.23
C VAL A 39 -4.13 5.44 -1.26
N LEU A 40 -4.52 4.17 -1.18
CA LEU A 40 -5.49 3.55 -2.09
C LEU A 40 -6.53 2.74 -1.32
N ALA A 41 -7.80 2.80 -1.75
CA ALA A 41 -8.82 1.85 -1.30
C ALA A 41 -9.32 1.00 -2.47
N TRP A 42 -9.62 -0.27 -2.17
CA TRP A 42 -10.22 -1.20 -3.14
C TRP A 42 -11.11 -2.22 -2.44
N ARG A 43 -11.88 -2.98 -3.22
CA ARG A 43 -12.71 -4.07 -2.71
C ARG A 43 -12.23 -5.39 -3.28
N GLU A 44 -12.00 -6.36 -2.42
CA GLU A 44 -11.56 -7.70 -2.82
C GLU A 44 -12.16 -8.73 -1.85
N ARG A 45 -12.65 -9.85 -2.38
CA ARG A 45 -13.28 -10.94 -1.59
C ARG A 45 -14.44 -10.48 -0.68
N GLY A 46 -15.13 -9.42 -1.08
CA GLY A 46 -16.25 -8.83 -0.31
C GLY A 46 -15.82 -7.90 0.82
N GLU A 47 -14.52 -7.71 1.03
CA GLU A 47 -13.97 -6.78 2.01
C GLU A 47 -13.50 -5.50 1.33
N THR A 48 -13.66 -4.36 2.00
CA THR A 48 -13.05 -3.11 1.57
C THR A 48 -11.76 -2.90 2.35
N LEU A 49 -10.67 -2.70 1.61
CA LEU A 49 -9.31 -2.60 2.13
C LEU A 49 -8.75 -1.21 1.83
N VAL A 50 -7.86 -0.75 2.69
CA VAL A 50 -7.14 0.52 2.55
C VAL A 50 -5.65 0.23 2.61
N LEU A 51 -4.93 0.52 1.53
CA LEU A 51 -3.48 0.44 1.44
C LEU A 51 -2.91 1.83 1.72
N VAL A 52 -1.98 1.91 2.65
CA VAL A 52 -1.17 3.12 2.88
C VAL A 52 0.28 2.78 2.60
N VAL A 53 0.89 3.51 1.67
CA VAL A 53 2.33 3.47 1.44
C VAL A 53 2.95 4.58 2.27
N GLU A 54 3.53 4.23 3.41
CA GLU A 54 4.24 5.12 4.33
C GLU A 54 5.48 5.74 3.65
N ALA A 55 5.96 6.85 4.19
CA ALA A 55 7.15 7.53 3.67
C ALA A 55 8.38 6.60 3.65
N LEU A 56 9.17 6.72 2.58
CA LEU A 56 10.54 6.20 2.57
C LEU A 56 11.46 7.22 3.24
N ASP A 57 12.42 6.75 4.04
CA ASP A 57 13.56 7.58 4.43
C ASP A 57 14.66 7.42 3.37
N PRO A 58 14.94 8.46 2.56
CA PRO A 58 15.96 8.37 1.54
C PRO A 58 17.38 8.55 2.10
N THR A 59 17.58 8.94 3.37
CA THR A 59 18.93 9.29 3.87
C THR A 59 19.17 8.93 5.34
N PRO A 60 19.88 7.82 5.66
CA PRO A 60 20.42 6.84 4.72
C PRO A 60 19.32 5.94 4.16
N PHE A 61 19.39 5.63 2.86
CA PHE A 61 18.50 4.65 2.25
C PHE A 61 18.57 3.31 2.98
N THR A 62 17.48 2.95 3.63
CA THR A 62 17.27 1.65 4.27
C THR A 62 16.07 0.97 3.64
N ARG A 63 16.17 -0.35 3.43
CA ARG A 63 15.03 -1.14 3.00
C ARG A 63 13.90 -1.00 4.02
N SER A 64 12.70 -0.71 3.55
CA SER A 64 11.54 -0.49 4.39
C SER A 64 10.37 -1.37 3.98
N ASP A 65 9.70 -1.92 5.00
CA ASP A 65 8.40 -2.58 4.89
C ASP A 65 7.31 -1.50 5.04
N ASN A 66 7.32 -0.54 4.11
CA ASN A 66 6.60 0.74 4.21
C ASN A 66 5.19 0.73 3.61
N ALA A 67 4.61 -0.44 3.35
CA ALA A 67 3.25 -0.49 2.82
C ALA A 67 2.37 -1.33 3.74
N VAL A 68 1.23 -0.79 4.13
CA VAL A 68 0.34 -1.39 5.13
C VAL A 68 -1.06 -1.52 4.56
N VAL A 69 -1.60 -2.74 4.61
CA VAL A 69 -2.99 -3.02 4.28
C VAL A 69 -3.81 -2.99 5.55
N HIS A 70 -4.83 -2.16 5.58
CA HIS A 70 -5.81 -2.07 6.63
C HIS A 70 -7.16 -2.62 6.17
N ARG A 71 -7.90 -3.20 7.11
CA ARG A 71 -9.34 -3.41 6.93
C ARG A 71 -10.10 -2.10 7.08
N ALA A 72 -11.36 -2.09 6.67
CA ALA A 72 -12.26 -0.94 6.80
C ALA A 72 -12.39 -0.40 8.24
N ASP A 73 -12.18 -1.23 9.26
CA ASP A 73 -12.23 -0.84 10.67
C ASP A 73 -10.94 -0.21 11.22
N GLY A 74 -9.88 -0.11 10.41
CA GLY A 74 -8.59 0.43 10.85
C GLY A 74 -7.60 -0.62 11.35
N SER A 75 -8.01 -1.88 11.51
CA SER A 75 -7.09 -2.96 11.88
C SER A 75 -6.07 -3.21 10.77
N GLU A 76 -4.82 -3.38 11.14
CA GLU A 76 -3.78 -3.84 10.22
C GLU A 76 -4.05 -5.30 9.85
N LEU A 77 -4.07 -5.56 8.54
CA LEU A 77 -4.15 -6.90 7.97
C LEU A 77 -2.75 -7.40 7.63
N TYR A 78 -1.97 -6.60 6.88
CA TYR A 78 -0.61 -6.92 6.49
C TYR A 78 0.29 -5.68 6.50
N ARG A 79 1.55 -5.88 6.90
CA ARG A 79 2.66 -5.00 6.57
C ARG A 79 3.48 -5.66 5.47
N LEU A 80 3.38 -5.11 4.27
CA LEU A 80 3.95 -5.67 3.06
C LEU A 80 5.46 -5.46 3.04
N ARG A 81 6.15 -6.50 2.57
CA ARG A 81 7.59 -6.48 2.36
C ARG A 81 7.86 -6.50 0.86
N PRO A 82 8.79 -5.67 0.35
CA PRO A 82 9.31 -5.87 -0.99
C PRO A 82 9.92 -7.28 -1.10
N PRO A 83 9.84 -7.95 -2.27
CA PRO A 83 10.44 -9.27 -2.46
C PRO A 83 11.95 -9.24 -2.16
N GLY A 84 12.42 -10.15 -1.31
CA GLY A 84 13.80 -10.14 -0.82
C GLY A 84 14.84 -10.67 -1.81
N ASP A 85 14.40 -11.41 -2.80
CA ASP A 85 15.17 -11.99 -3.89
C ASP A 85 14.99 -11.27 -5.22
N LEU A 86 14.31 -10.11 -5.21
CA LEU A 86 14.08 -9.28 -6.40
C LEU A 86 15.37 -8.91 -7.12
N LEU A 87 16.41 -8.61 -6.33
CA LEU A 87 17.74 -8.25 -6.79
C LEU A 87 18.79 -9.11 -6.08
N ARG A 88 19.97 -9.19 -6.68
CA ARG A 88 21.11 -9.91 -6.10
C ARG A 88 21.54 -9.34 -4.76
N ASP A 89 21.54 -8.00 -4.62
CA ASP A 89 21.72 -7.33 -3.33
C ASP A 89 20.35 -6.90 -2.80
N PRO A 90 19.85 -7.49 -1.71
CA PRO A 90 18.55 -7.12 -1.14
C PRO A 90 18.52 -5.68 -0.60
N ASN A 91 19.67 -5.04 -0.39
CA ASN A 91 19.75 -3.65 0.04
C ASN A 91 19.53 -2.66 -1.10
N ASP A 92 19.56 -3.12 -2.35
CA ASP A 92 19.20 -2.29 -3.51
C ASP A 92 17.69 -2.14 -3.67
N VAL A 93 16.88 -2.88 -2.90
CA VAL A 93 15.42 -2.76 -2.85
C VAL A 93 15.03 -1.84 -1.68
N HIS A 94 14.45 -0.69 -1.98
CA HIS A 94 14.20 0.34 -0.97
C HIS A 94 12.84 0.18 -0.27
N GLY A 95 11.81 -0.23 -1.01
CA GLY A 95 10.44 -0.21 -0.52
C GLY A 95 9.47 0.03 -1.66
N PHE A 96 8.27 0.49 -1.31
CA PHE A 96 7.23 0.88 -2.24
C PHE A 96 7.14 2.41 -2.36
N HIS A 97 6.80 2.91 -3.53
CA HIS A 97 6.66 4.36 -3.75
C HIS A 97 5.26 4.76 -4.20
N LEU A 98 4.59 3.93 -5.00
CA LEU A 98 3.29 4.25 -5.59
C LEU A 98 2.39 3.02 -5.57
N ALA A 99 1.09 3.23 -5.39
CA ALA A 99 0.05 2.21 -5.50
C ALA A 99 -1.03 2.65 -6.49
N LEU A 100 -1.18 1.90 -7.58
CA LEU A 100 -2.17 2.17 -8.62
C LEU A 100 -3.30 1.16 -8.55
N LEU A 101 -4.52 1.60 -8.82
CA LEU A 101 -5.63 0.68 -9.05
C LEU A 101 -5.60 0.21 -10.51
N GLN A 102 -5.36 -1.09 -10.73
CA GLN A 102 -5.37 -1.70 -12.05
C GLN A 102 -6.17 -3.00 -12.00
N ASP A 103 -7.20 -3.11 -12.86
CA ASP A 103 -8.14 -4.23 -12.88
C ASP A 103 -8.77 -4.48 -11.50
N GLU A 104 -9.21 -3.39 -10.85
CA GLU A 104 -9.83 -3.38 -9.51
C GLU A 104 -8.93 -3.87 -8.36
N ARG A 105 -7.65 -4.15 -8.64
CA ARG A 105 -6.66 -4.60 -7.65
C ARG A 105 -5.46 -3.65 -7.57
N PRO A 106 -4.83 -3.51 -6.40
CA PRO A 106 -3.61 -2.72 -6.28
C PRO A 106 -2.46 -3.29 -7.11
N LEU A 107 -1.72 -2.39 -7.74
CA LEU A 107 -0.42 -2.60 -8.35
C LEU A 107 0.57 -1.68 -7.63
N LEU A 108 1.54 -2.26 -6.93
CA LEU A 108 2.53 -1.50 -6.18
C LEU A 108 3.82 -1.36 -6.99
N ILE A 109 4.38 -0.16 -6.98
CA ILE A 109 5.69 0.14 -7.57
C ILE A 109 6.76 0.01 -6.48
N VAL A 110 7.67 -0.93 -6.69
CA VAL A 110 8.85 -1.19 -5.88
C VAL A 110 10.02 -0.39 -6.43
N VAL A 111 10.61 0.46 -5.59
CA VAL A 111 11.75 1.31 -5.99
C VAL A 111 13.07 0.65 -5.63
N THR A 112 14.02 0.77 -6.56
CA THR A 112 15.37 0.25 -6.39
C THR A 112 16.42 1.32 -6.59
N ARG A 113 17.64 1.10 -6.07
CA ARG A 113 18.73 2.08 -6.18
C ARG A 113 19.24 2.27 -7.62
N ASN A 114 19.34 1.19 -8.40
CA ASN A 114 20.05 1.19 -9.69
C ASN A 114 19.58 0.12 -10.69
N ALA A 115 18.47 -0.56 -10.44
CA ALA A 115 18.00 -1.67 -11.29
C ALA A 115 16.76 -1.32 -12.12
N GLY A 116 16.30 -0.07 -12.07
CA GLY A 116 14.97 0.32 -12.50
C GLY A 116 13.90 -0.10 -11.48
N ASP A 117 12.69 0.38 -11.68
CA ASP A 117 11.58 0.06 -10.79
C ASP A 117 10.88 -1.22 -11.22
N PHE A 118 10.23 -1.87 -10.27
CA PHE A 118 9.43 -3.06 -10.50
C PHE A 118 7.98 -2.80 -10.09
N GLN A 119 7.05 -3.53 -10.68
CA GLN A 119 5.66 -3.57 -10.26
C GLN A 119 5.32 -4.95 -9.71
N GLY A 120 4.37 -5.02 -8.77
CA GLY A 120 3.83 -6.29 -8.28
C GLY A 120 2.45 -6.12 -7.65
N ARG A 121 1.78 -7.23 -7.37
CA ARG A 121 0.44 -7.26 -6.77
C ARG A 121 0.47 -7.89 -5.39
N ILE A 122 -0.47 -7.48 -4.55
CA ILE A 122 -0.66 -8.08 -3.23
C ILE A 122 -1.34 -9.44 -3.42
N ASP A 123 -0.75 -10.49 -2.86
CA ASP A 123 -1.47 -11.72 -2.54
C ASP A 123 -2.09 -11.59 -1.15
N LEU A 124 -3.42 -11.52 -1.08
CA LEU A 124 -4.15 -11.36 0.17
C LEU A 124 -4.23 -12.63 1.02
N ASP A 125 -3.82 -13.79 0.51
CA ASP A 125 -3.71 -15.01 1.34
C ASP A 125 -2.42 -15.01 2.17
N THR A 126 -1.35 -14.46 1.61
CA THR A 126 0.01 -14.58 2.17
C THR A 126 0.55 -13.24 2.68
N GLY A 127 0.05 -12.11 2.19
CA GLY A 127 0.62 -10.79 2.44
C GLY A 127 1.91 -10.53 1.65
N GLU A 128 2.20 -11.35 0.64
CA GLU A 128 3.38 -11.23 -0.21
C GLU A 128 3.09 -10.41 -1.49
N ILE A 129 4.16 -9.97 -2.15
CA ILE A 129 4.09 -9.34 -3.46
C ILE A 129 4.37 -10.39 -4.54
N VAL A 130 3.42 -10.57 -5.44
CA VAL A 130 3.44 -11.55 -6.52
C VAL A 130 3.31 -10.88 -7.89
N GLU A 131 3.37 -11.67 -8.96
CA GLU A 131 3.23 -11.19 -10.36
C GLU A 131 4.23 -10.06 -10.71
N ILE A 132 5.46 -10.21 -10.23
CA ILE A 132 6.47 -9.16 -10.30
C ILE A 132 6.99 -8.99 -11.73
N ASN A 133 7.01 -7.76 -12.21
CA ASN A 133 7.48 -7.40 -13.54
C ASN A 133 8.27 -6.07 -13.49
N THR A 134 9.08 -5.79 -14.50
CA THR A 134 9.74 -4.47 -14.63
C THR A 134 8.70 -3.38 -14.90
N TRP A 135 8.84 -2.24 -14.24
CA TRP A 135 8.05 -1.02 -14.49
C TRP A 135 8.76 -0.14 -15.55
N ARG A 136 7.99 0.54 -16.41
CA ARG A 136 8.51 1.39 -17.50
C ARG A 136 7.93 2.78 -17.44
#